data_AF-A0AA43RV34-F1
#
_entry.id   AF-A0AA43RV34-F1
#
_cell.length_a   1.000
_cell.length_b   1.000
_cell.length_c   1.000
_cell.angle_alpha   90.00
_cell.angle_beta   90.00
_cell.angle_gamma   90.00
#
_symmetry.space_group_name_H-M   'P 1'
#
loop_
_entity.id
_entity.type
_entity.pdbx_description
1 polymer ?
#
loop_
_entity_poly.entity_id
_entity_poly.type
_entity_poly.pdbx_seq_one_letter_code
_entity_poly.pdbx_strand_id
1 'polypeptide(L)'
;MIRNVLFSLFIGCLLVSCSSYTDAIKADSNIRKIQLGMSKRNVISVMGKSYRSVGAIQTPDGNVEILGYTNAEDGMYKLHILNDKLIQWEYDKGRPPHREHHHNP
;
A
#
# COMPACT_ATOMS: atom_id res chain seq x y z
N MET A 1 -21.36 36.42 1.64
CA MET A 1 -19.98 35.87 1.73
C MET A 1 -19.94 34.40 2.16
N ILE A 2 -20.87 33.91 3.00
CA ILE A 2 -20.96 32.49 3.45
C ILE A 2 -21.11 31.47 2.30
N ARG A 3 -21.86 31.79 1.23
CA ARG A 3 -22.08 30.89 0.08
C ARG A 3 -20.77 30.50 -0.63
N ASN A 4 -19.86 31.45 -0.83
CA ASN A 4 -18.58 31.20 -1.51
C ASN A 4 -17.59 30.45 -0.60
N VAL A 5 -17.71 30.63 0.72
CA VAL A 5 -16.95 29.87 1.72
C VAL A 5 -17.40 28.40 1.73
N LEU A 6 -18.70 28.13 1.60
CA LEU A 6 -19.24 26.77 1.49
C LEU A 6 -18.71 26.05 0.24
N PHE A 7 -18.70 26.72 -0.92
CA PHE A 7 -18.13 26.15 -2.15
C PHE A 7 -16.62 25.91 -2.05
N SER A 8 -15.89 26.82 -1.40
CA SER A 8 -14.44 26.66 -1.18
C SER A 8 -14.14 25.50 -0.22
N LEU A 9 -14.94 25.30 0.81
CA LEU A 9 -14.83 24.17 1.74
C LEU A 9 -15.15 22.83 1.06
N PHE A 10 -16.15 22.81 0.18
CA PHE A 10 -16.54 21.62 -0.57
C PHE A 10 -15.44 21.17 -1.56
N ILE A 11 -14.76 22.11 -2.21
CA ILE A 11 -13.64 21.83 -3.12
C ILE A 11 -12.40 21.33 -2.35
N GLY A 12 -12.13 21.86 -1.15
CA GLY A 12 -11.02 21.40 -0.31
C GLY A 12 -11.11 19.92 0.09
N CYS A 13 -12.32 19.42 0.34
CA CYS A 13 -12.56 18.01 0.69
C CYS A 13 -12.32 17.03 -0.47
N LEU A 14 -12.37 17.48 -1.73
CA LEU A 14 -12.17 16.60 -2.89
C LEU A 14 -10.71 16.23 -3.12
N LEU A 15 -9.76 16.99 -2.54
CA LEU A 15 -8.32 16.80 -2.81
C LEU A 15 -7.64 15.76 -1.88
N VAL A 16 -8.30 15.33 -0.80
CA VAL A 16 -7.71 14.42 0.19
C VAL A 16 -7.76 12.93 -0.19
N SER A 17 -8.44 12.55 -1.27
CA SER A 17 -8.62 11.15 -1.66
C SER A 17 -7.54 10.59 -2.60
N CYS A 18 -6.64 11.43 -3.14
CA CYS A 18 -5.66 11.00 -4.15
C CYS A 18 -4.36 10.38 -3.57
N SER A 19 -4.16 10.41 -2.25
CA SER A 19 -2.90 9.94 -1.65
C SER A 19 -2.65 8.45 -1.89
N SER A 20 -3.70 7.63 -1.81
CA SER A 20 -3.58 6.17 -2.02
C SER A 20 -3.24 5.79 -3.46
N TYR A 21 -3.73 6.56 -4.44
CA TYR A 21 -3.40 6.34 -5.85
C TYR A 21 -1.96 6.75 -6.16
N THR A 22 -1.51 7.85 -5.56
CA THR A 22 -0.14 8.33 -5.71
C THR A 22 0.88 7.33 -5.15
N ASP A 23 0.59 6.72 -4.00
CA ASP A 23 1.44 5.69 -3.39
C ASP A 23 1.51 4.44 -4.29
N ALA A 24 0.38 4.01 -4.87
CA ALA A 24 0.34 2.85 -5.79
C ALA A 24 1.18 3.06 -7.05
N ILE A 25 1.15 4.25 -7.67
CA ILE A 25 2.00 4.58 -8.82
C ILE A 25 3.48 4.51 -8.46
N LYS A 26 3.86 4.91 -7.24
CA LYS A 26 5.26 5.00 -6.81
C LYS A 26 5.80 3.68 -6.24
N ALA A 27 4.94 2.71 -5.96
CA ALA A 27 5.29 1.46 -5.26
C ALA A 27 6.50 0.75 -5.89
N ASP A 28 6.51 0.56 -7.22
CA ASP A 28 7.60 -0.14 -7.93
C ASP A 28 8.94 0.60 -7.88
N SER A 29 8.91 1.93 -7.77
CA SER A 29 10.13 2.73 -7.61
C SER A 29 10.60 2.78 -6.16
N ASN A 30 9.65 2.75 -5.21
CA ASN A 30 9.92 2.87 -3.78
C ASN A 30 10.46 1.57 -3.19
N ILE A 31 9.99 0.40 -3.65
CA ILE A 31 10.47 -0.89 -3.17
C ILE A 31 11.98 -1.06 -3.39
N ARG A 32 12.54 -0.42 -4.43
CA ARG A 32 14.00 -0.44 -4.72
C ARG A 32 14.83 0.25 -3.64
N LYS A 33 14.22 1.11 -2.82
CA LYS A 33 14.86 1.82 -1.72
C LYS A 33 14.74 1.05 -0.40
N ILE A 34 13.94 -0.02 -0.37
CA ILE A 34 13.69 -0.82 0.82
C ILE A 34 14.85 -1.78 1.05
N GLN A 35 15.30 -1.84 2.31
CA GLN A 35 16.38 -2.72 2.76
C GLN A 35 15.96 -3.47 4.02
N LEU A 36 16.46 -4.69 4.17
CA LEU A 36 16.27 -5.45 5.40
C LEU A 36 16.85 -4.70 6.60
N GLY A 37 16.21 -4.86 7.76
CA GLY A 37 16.57 -4.17 9.00
C GLY A 37 16.02 -2.74 9.13
N MET A 38 15.42 -2.17 8.08
CA MET A 38 14.74 -0.87 8.18
C MET A 38 13.62 -0.91 9.23
N SER A 39 13.46 0.18 9.97
CA SER A 39 12.35 0.30 10.93
C SER A 39 11.00 0.36 10.23
N LYS A 40 9.92 -0.07 10.89
CA LYS A 40 8.54 0.03 10.34
C LYS A 40 8.22 1.46 9.91
N ARG A 41 8.61 2.45 10.73
CA ARG A 41 8.42 3.87 10.41
C ARG A 41 9.14 4.28 9.13
N ASN A 42 10.38 3.84 8.94
CA ASN A 42 11.15 4.15 7.72
C ASN A 42 10.56 3.45 6.50
N VAL A 43 10.14 2.19 6.64
CA VAL A 43 9.42 1.45 5.60
C VAL A 43 8.18 2.21 5.14
N ILE A 44 7.31 2.62 6.07
CA ILE A 44 6.09 3.40 5.77
C ILE A 44 6.45 4.75 5.15
N SER A 45 7.50 5.41 5.63
CA SER A 45 7.95 6.69 5.06
C SER A 45 8.44 6.56 3.61
N VAL A 46 9.03 5.42 3.25
CA VAL A 46 9.55 5.16 1.89
C VAL A 46 8.45 4.66 0.97
N MET A 47 7.65 3.68 1.41
CA MET A 47 6.64 3.03 0.58
C MET A 47 5.37 3.87 0.42
N GLY A 48 4.99 4.63 1.44
CA GLY A 48 3.72 5.35 1.50
C GLY A 48 2.89 5.00 2.72
N LYS A 49 1.88 5.82 3.03
CA LYS A 49 1.01 5.59 4.19
C LYS A 49 -0.19 4.71 3.85
N SER A 50 -0.48 4.50 2.56
CA SER A 50 -1.65 3.75 2.09
C SER A 50 -1.45 2.24 2.06
N TYR A 51 -0.75 1.68 3.05
CA TYR A 51 -0.58 0.24 3.20
C TYR A 51 -1.82 -0.44 3.78
N ARG A 52 -1.95 -1.74 3.55
CA ARG A 52 -2.94 -2.62 4.20
C ARG A 52 -2.23 -3.56 5.18
N SER A 53 -2.82 -3.84 6.33
CA SER A 53 -2.41 -5.00 7.12
C SER A 53 -3.00 -6.24 6.45
N VAL A 54 -2.15 -7.11 5.89
CA VAL A 54 -2.58 -8.28 5.12
C VAL A 54 -2.40 -9.59 5.88
N GLY A 55 -1.77 -9.53 7.06
CA GLY A 55 -1.63 -10.69 7.94
C GLY A 55 -0.76 -10.40 9.16
N ALA A 56 -0.79 -11.34 10.09
CA ALA A 56 0.12 -11.40 11.22
C ALA A 56 0.40 -12.87 11.56
N ILE A 57 1.64 -13.18 11.91
CA ILE A 57 2.08 -14.53 12.26
C ILE A 57 2.79 -14.46 13.60
N GLN A 58 2.42 -15.31 14.55
CA GLN A 58 3.14 -15.45 15.81
C GLN A 58 4.28 -16.45 15.62
N THR A 59 5.51 -16.04 15.93
CA THR A 59 6.70 -16.89 15.89
C THR A 59 7.37 -16.92 17.28
N PRO A 60 8.30 -17.85 17.54
CA PRO A 60 9.07 -17.87 18.79
C PRO A 60 9.85 -16.57 19.05
N ASP A 61 10.25 -15.86 17.99
CA ASP A 61 11.04 -14.62 18.06
C ASP A 61 10.17 -13.35 18.20
N GLY A 62 8.84 -13.48 18.09
CA GLY A 62 7.87 -12.40 18.23
C GLY A 62 6.75 -12.45 17.19
N ASN A 63 5.96 -11.37 17.13
CA ASN A 63 4.89 -11.25 16.15
C ASN A 63 5.43 -10.62 14.86
N VAL A 64 5.23 -11.31 13.73
CA VAL A 64 5.50 -10.80 12.39
C VAL A 64 4.23 -10.16 11.86
N GLU A 65 4.26 -8.85 11.58
CA GLU A 65 3.19 -8.13 10.90
C GLU A 65 3.50 -8.04 9.40
N ILE A 66 2.48 -8.22 8.55
CA ILE A 66 2.65 -8.18 7.10
C ILE A 66 1.92 -6.95 6.54
N LEU A 67 2.69 -6.02 5.96
CA LEU A 67 2.18 -4.82 5.31
C LEU A 67 2.09 -5.05 3.79
N GLY A 68 0.91 -4.84 3.22
CA GLY A 68 0.63 -4.94 1.79
C GLY A 68 0.61 -3.57 1.12
N TYR A 69 1.35 -3.42 0.02
CA TYR A 69 1.35 -2.24 -0.84
C TYR A 69 1.00 -2.66 -2.27
N THR A 70 -0.17 -2.21 -2.75
CA THR A 70 -0.60 -2.45 -4.13
C THR A 70 0.10 -1.47 -5.07
N ASN A 71 0.62 -1.95 -6.20
CA ASN A 71 1.15 -1.09 -7.27
C ASN A 71 0.05 -0.72 -8.28
N ALA A 72 0.38 0.06 -9.30
CA ALA A 72 -0.58 0.48 -10.32
C ALA A 72 -1.12 -0.65 -11.21
N GLU A 73 -0.50 -1.83 -11.19
CA GLU A 73 -0.87 -3.01 -11.99
C GLU A 73 -1.59 -4.08 -11.15
N ASP A 74 -2.14 -3.72 -10.00
CA ASP A 74 -2.79 -4.62 -9.03
C ASP A 74 -1.89 -5.73 -8.47
N GLY A 75 -0.58 -5.64 -8.67
CA GLY A 75 0.42 -6.42 -7.94
C GLY A 75 0.58 -5.92 -6.52
N MET A 76 1.03 -6.79 -5.60
CA MET A 76 1.14 -6.46 -4.19
C MET A 76 2.51 -6.83 -3.62
N TYR A 77 3.23 -5.83 -3.10
CA TYR A 77 4.39 -6.06 -2.25
C TYR A 77 3.94 -6.38 -0.83
N LYS A 78 4.40 -7.49 -0.27
CA LYS A 78 4.18 -7.88 1.12
C LYS A 78 5.47 -7.72 1.90
N LEU A 79 5.46 -6.88 2.92
CA LEU A 79 6.64 -6.54 3.75
C LEU A 79 6.42 -7.09 5.16
N HIS A 80 7.33 -7.95 5.62
CA HIS A 80 7.25 -8.66 6.89
C HIS A 80 8.07 -7.94 7.95
N ILE A 81 7.41 -7.45 9.00
CA ILE A 81 7.99 -6.68 10.09
C ILE A 81 8.02 -7.53 11.35
N LEU A 82 9.19 -7.74 11.93
CA LEU A 82 9.39 -8.39 13.23
C LEU A 82 10.14 -7.43 14.15
N ASN A 83 9.61 -7.19 15.36
CA ASN A 83 10.25 -6.35 16.38
C ASN A 83 10.69 -4.98 15.81
N ASP A 84 9.76 -4.30 15.12
CA ASP A 84 9.95 -3.02 14.40
C ASP A 84 10.90 -3.06 13.20
N LYS A 85 11.46 -4.22 12.82
CA LYS A 85 12.40 -4.33 11.69
C LYS A 85 11.83 -5.11 10.53
N LEU A 86 12.11 -4.64 9.31
CA LEU A 86 11.83 -5.40 8.09
C LEU A 86 12.75 -6.62 7.99
N ILE A 87 12.17 -7.82 7.95
CA ILE A 87 12.93 -9.08 7.85
C ILE A 87 12.82 -9.75 6.49
N GLN A 88 11.77 -9.46 5.73
CA GLN A 88 11.52 -10.03 4.40
C GLN A 88 10.58 -9.13 3.61
N TRP A 89 10.70 -9.16 2.29
CA TRP A 89 9.63 -8.68 1.41
C TRP A 89 9.52 -9.58 0.18
N GLU A 90 8.32 -9.66 -0.38
CA GLU A 90 8.01 -10.41 -1.59
C GLU A 90 7.01 -9.65 -2.46
N TYR A 91 6.98 -9.99 -3.75
CA TYR A 91 6.02 -9.45 -4.71
C TYR A 91 5.06 -10.55 -5.15
N ASP A 92 3.77 -10.34 -4.87
CA ASP A 92 2.67 -11.16 -5.33
C ASP A 92 2.10 -10.50 -6.59
N LYS A 93 2.37 -11.09 -7.75
CA LYS A 93 1.78 -10.64 -9.01
C LYS A 93 0.30 -10.98 -8.91
N GLY A 94 -0.53 -9.98 -8.63
CA GLY A 94 -1.96 -10.13 -8.40
C GLY A 94 -2.60 -11.03 -9.45
N ARG A 95 -3.65 -11.76 -9.06
CA ARG A 95 -4.34 -12.66 -9.98
C ARG A 95 -4.71 -11.87 -11.23
N PRO A 96 -4.33 -12.30 -12.45
CA PRO A 96 -4.76 -11.60 -13.65
C PRO A 96 -6.28 -11.50 -13.62
N PRO A 97 -6.88 -10.38 -14.04
CA PRO A 97 -8.32 -10.26 -14.09
C PRO A 97 -8.85 -11.47 -14.86
N HIS A 98 -9.77 -12.23 -14.25
CA HIS A 98 -10.45 -13.31 -14.97
C HIS A 98 -11.02 -12.66 -16.23
N ARG A 99 -10.49 -13.01 -17.41
CA ARG A 99 -11.19 -12.75 -18.65
C ARG A 99 -12.51 -13.49 -18.50
N GLU A 100 -13.59 -12.77 -18.25
CA GLU A 100 -14.93 -13.31 -18.47
C GLU A 100 -14.96 -13.74 -19.93
N HIS A 101 -14.80 -15.04 -20.16
CA HIS A 101 -15.09 -15.62 -21.46
C HIS A 101 -16.60 -15.46 -21.63
N HIS A 102 -17.01 -14.36 -22.27
CA HIS A 102 -18.35 -14.23 -22.81
C HIS A 102 -18.55 -15.39 -23.78
N HIS A 103 -19.18 -16.45 -23.29
CA HIS A 103 -19.71 -17.50 -24.13
C HIS A 103 -20.93 -16.89 -24.82
N ASN A 104 -20.73 -16.42 -26.06
CA ASN A 104 -21.84 -15.96 -26.88
C ASN A 104 -22.61 -17.22 -27.34
N PRO A 105 -23.93 -17.32 -27.07
CA PRO A 105 -24.74 -18.47 -27.44
C PRO A 105 -24.84 -18.68 -28.96
#